data_AF-A0A660TXY1-F1
#
_entry.id   AF-A0A660TXY1-F1
#
_cell.length_a   1.000
_cell.length_b   1.000
_cell.length_c   1.000
_cell.angle_alpha   90.00
_cell.angle_beta   90.00
_cell.angle_gamma   90.00
#
_symmetry.space_group_name_H-M   'P 1'
#
loop_
_entity.id
_entity.type
_entity.pdbx_description
1 polymer ?
#
loop_
_entity_poly.entity_id
_entity_poly.type
_entity_poly.pdbx_seq_one_letter_code
_entity_poly.pdbx_strand_id
1 'polypeptide(L)'
;MYDIDSAYILTGIAPNLGEKTSLNDIEIAIQTEIPTTKQYISDFMYAIRNGEPVIEEWDIINKRKIGERKPSPSRAKNIEHGFAVFVSFFRGGKDIISKLEEDLYREILGEIKTGKADVFDHQYISSAGQLAHLINGKYRFVADLRPWTERFLKSLGLCAHPYDLCTKLIAEKAGIIITDLYGKPLNAPLDTETNI
;
A
#
# COMPACT_ATOMS: atom_id res chain seq x y z
N MET A 1 0.19 5.38 19.17
CA MET A 1 -0.60 5.35 17.91
C MET A 1 -1.98 5.85 18.27
N TYR A 2 -2.44 6.91 17.61
CA TYR A 2 -3.74 7.51 17.90
C TYR A 2 -4.82 6.81 17.07
N ASP A 3 -6.05 6.80 17.57
CA ASP A 3 -7.23 6.14 17.00
C ASP A 3 -7.77 6.86 15.74
N ILE A 4 -6.87 7.20 14.82
CA ILE A 4 -7.15 7.98 13.60
C ILE A 4 -7.60 7.04 12.49
N ASP A 5 -6.83 5.98 12.26
CA ASP A 5 -7.06 4.97 11.25
C ASP A 5 -6.82 3.58 11.83
N SER A 6 -7.34 2.55 11.17
CA SER A 6 -7.06 1.16 11.54
C SER A 6 -5.56 0.85 11.46
N ALA A 7 -5.06 0.04 12.38
CA ALA A 7 -3.74 -0.56 12.26
C ALA A 7 -3.83 -1.92 11.56
N TYR A 8 -2.69 -2.51 11.23
CA TYR A 8 -2.64 -3.82 10.58
C TYR A 8 -1.57 -4.72 11.18
N ILE A 9 -1.89 -5.99 11.33
CA ILE A 9 -0.91 -7.06 11.57
C ILE A 9 -0.57 -7.66 10.22
N LEU A 10 0.72 -7.73 9.90
CA LEU A 10 1.23 -8.25 8.64
C LEU A 10 1.99 -9.55 8.88
N THR A 11 1.65 -10.56 8.09
CA THR A 11 2.32 -11.85 8.12
C THR A 11 2.60 -12.29 6.69
N GLY A 12 3.87 -12.39 6.33
CA GLY A 12 4.34 -13.06 5.12
C GLY A 12 5.06 -14.35 5.49
N ILE A 13 4.75 -15.45 4.81
CA ILE A 13 5.38 -16.75 5.01
C ILE A 13 6.05 -17.16 3.70
N ALA A 14 7.36 -17.40 3.76
CA ALA A 14 8.20 -17.80 2.62
C ALA A 14 9.06 -19.02 3.00
N PRO A 15 9.48 -19.85 2.03
CA PRO A 15 10.54 -20.82 2.23
C PRO A 15 11.82 -20.12 2.71
N ASN A 16 12.53 -20.75 3.64
CA ASN A 16 13.82 -20.20 4.10
C ASN A 16 14.92 -20.51 3.07
N LEU A 17 15.31 -19.50 2.29
CA LEU A 17 16.40 -19.54 1.32
C LEU A 17 17.66 -18.81 1.84
N GLY A 18 17.76 -18.56 3.15
CA GLY A 18 18.80 -17.74 3.76
C GLY A 18 18.72 -16.29 3.30
N GLU A 19 19.87 -15.65 3.07
CA GLU A 19 19.99 -14.26 2.57
C GLU A 19 19.35 -14.03 1.19
N LYS A 20 19.03 -15.11 0.48
CA LYS A 20 18.36 -15.03 -0.83
C LYS A 20 16.84 -14.96 -0.73
N THR A 21 16.27 -15.16 0.46
CA THR A 21 14.82 -15.07 0.66
C THR A 21 14.36 -13.64 0.38
N SER A 22 13.35 -13.49 -0.45
CA SER A 22 12.89 -12.20 -0.98
C SER A 22 11.36 -12.07 -0.91
N LEU A 23 10.86 -10.85 -1.12
CA LEU A 23 9.42 -10.58 -1.13
C LEU A 23 8.64 -11.45 -2.14
N ASN A 24 9.28 -11.88 -3.23
CA ASN A 24 8.65 -12.75 -4.22
C ASN A 24 8.53 -14.21 -3.77
N ASP A 25 9.35 -14.64 -2.80
CA ASP A 25 9.31 -16.02 -2.27
C ASP A 25 8.15 -16.22 -1.28
N ILE A 26 7.38 -15.17 -0.97
CA ILE A 26 6.20 -15.27 -0.13
C ILE A 26 5.14 -16.15 -0.82
N GLU A 27 4.77 -17.22 -0.11
CA GLU A 27 3.78 -18.22 -0.52
C GLU A 27 2.42 -17.98 0.14
N ILE A 28 2.42 -17.41 1.35
CA ILE A 28 1.20 -17.07 2.10
C ILE A 28 1.36 -15.67 2.66
N ALA A 29 0.37 -14.83 2.44
CA ALA A 29 0.28 -13.48 3.01
C ALA A 29 -1.04 -13.32 3.76
N ILE A 30 -0.98 -12.70 4.95
CA ILE A 30 -2.12 -12.41 5.81
C ILE A 30 -1.99 -10.98 6.31
N GLN A 31 -3.05 -10.20 6.15
CA GLN A 31 -3.18 -8.84 6.65
C GLN A 31 -4.47 -8.72 7.48
N THR A 32 -4.30 -8.61 8.79
CA THR A 32 -5.42 -8.49 9.74
C THR A 32 -5.61 -7.04 10.14
N GLU A 33 -6.78 -6.46 9.88
CA GLU A 33 -7.12 -5.14 10.36
C GLU A 33 -7.32 -5.14 11.88
N ILE A 34 -6.74 -4.13 12.53
CA ILE A 34 -7.02 -3.75 13.91
C ILE A 34 -7.84 -2.46 13.82
N PRO A 35 -9.16 -2.52 14.00
CA PRO A 35 -10.03 -1.37 13.76
C PRO A 35 -9.87 -0.30 14.84
N THR A 36 -10.32 0.91 14.51
CA THR A 36 -10.42 2.00 15.50
C THR A 36 -11.45 1.66 16.59
N THR A 37 -11.40 2.36 17.74
CA THR A 37 -12.31 2.09 18.87
C THR A 37 -13.80 2.29 18.54
N LYS A 38 -14.11 3.00 17.44
CA LYS A 38 -15.49 3.22 16.96
C LYS A 38 -15.97 2.17 15.97
N GLN A 39 -15.09 1.30 15.47
CA GLN A 39 -15.38 0.30 14.45
C GLN A 39 -15.34 -1.11 15.07
N TYR A 40 -16.39 -1.90 14.85
CA TYR A 40 -16.50 -3.28 15.37
C TYR A 40 -16.51 -4.36 14.27
N ILE A 41 -16.50 -3.95 13.00
CA ILE A 41 -16.30 -4.83 11.85
C ILE A 41 -14.85 -4.68 11.41
N SER A 42 -14.15 -5.78 11.21
CA SER A 42 -12.75 -5.78 10.79
C SER A 42 -12.55 -6.67 9.57
N ASP A 43 -11.69 -6.23 8.65
CA ASP A 43 -11.27 -7.03 7.50
C ASP A 43 -10.08 -7.94 7.83
N PHE A 44 -10.19 -9.21 7.47
CA PHE A 44 -9.11 -10.19 7.47
C PHE A 44 -8.82 -10.60 6.03
N MET A 45 -7.69 -10.13 5.50
CA MET A 45 -7.30 -10.36 4.10
C MET A 45 -6.20 -11.40 4.04
N TYR A 46 -6.29 -12.35 3.12
CA TYR A 46 -5.20 -13.31 2.90
C TYR A 46 -5.11 -13.78 1.45
N ALA A 47 -3.94 -14.30 1.09
CA ALA A 47 -3.69 -14.94 -0.18
C ALA A 47 -2.68 -16.08 -0.01
N ILE A 48 -2.90 -17.15 -0.77
CA ILE A 48 -1.95 -18.25 -0.97
C ILE A 48 -1.55 -18.20 -2.43
N ARG A 49 -0.27 -18.41 -2.77
CA ARG A 49 0.27 -18.27 -4.13
C ARG A 49 -0.54 -19.02 -5.18
N ASN A 50 -0.96 -20.24 -4.85
CA ASN A 50 -1.73 -21.13 -5.72
C ASN A 50 -3.26 -21.06 -5.50
N GLY A 51 -3.76 -20.07 -4.75
CA GLY A 51 -5.19 -19.88 -4.46
C GLY A 51 -5.68 -18.50 -4.88
N GLU A 52 -6.96 -18.20 -4.71
CA GLU A 52 -7.49 -16.83 -4.93
C GLU A 52 -7.34 -15.98 -3.66
N PRO A 53 -7.17 -14.66 -3.77
CA PRO A 53 -7.15 -13.79 -2.60
C PRO A 53 -8.56 -13.64 -2.02
N VAL A 54 -8.66 -13.60 -0.70
CA VAL A 54 -9.93 -13.55 0.03
C VAL A 54 -9.89 -12.42 1.05
N ILE A 55 -11.04 -11.77 1.25
CA ILE A 55 -11.29 -10.85 2.35
C ILE A 55 -12.46 -11.38 3.16
N GLU A 56 -12.22 -11.67 4.44
CA GLU A 56 -13.26 -12.02 5.40
C GLU A 56 -13.64 -10.80 6.24
N GLU A 57 -14.93 -10.68 6.53
CA GLU A 57 -15.46 -9.64 7.41
C GLU A 57 -15.78 -10.26 8.76
N TRP A 58 -15.24 -9.67 9.82
CA TRP A 58 -15.35 -10.17 11.18
C TRP A 58 -16.04 -9.17 12.09
N ASP A 59 -17.07 -9.63 12.80
CA ASP A 59 -17.63 -8.95 13.96
C ASP A 59 -16.74 -9.29 15.17
N ILE A 60 -15.94 -8.32 15.59
CA ILE A 60 -14.92 -8.52 16.63
C ILE A 60 -15.52 -8.61 18.04
N ILE A 61 -16.71 -8.03 18.25
CA ILE A 61 -17.42 -8.08 19.54
C ILE A 61 -17.94 -9.50 19.76
N ASN A 62 -18.60 -10.05 18.75
CA ASN A 62 -19.18 -11.39 18.81
C ASN A 62 -18.21 -12.50 18.37
N LYS A 63 -16.99 -12.14 17.96
CA LYS A 63 -15.91 -13.05 17.54
C LYS A 63 -16.33 -14.03 16.45
N ARG A 64 -17.01 -13.52 15.41
CA ARG A 64 -17.53 -14.36 14.32
C ARG A 64 -17.30 -13.72 12.96
N LYS A 65 -17.04 -14.57 11.97
CA LYS A 65 -17.10 -14.21 10.55
C LYS A 65 -18.55 -13.91 10.17
N ILE A 66 -18.78 -12.76 9.56
CA ILE A 66 -20.10 -12.30 9.12
C ILE A 66 -20.21 -12.19 7.59
N GLY A 67 -19.08 -12.21 6.89
CA GLY A 67 -19.04 -12.08 5.45
C GLY A 67 -17.73 -12.59 4.84
N GLU A 68 -17.76 -12.79 3.54
CA GLU A 68 -16.58 -13.06 2.71
C GLU A 68 -16.78 -12.42 1.34
N ARG A 69 -15.73 -11.77 0.84
CA ARG A 69 -15.72 -11.16 -0.50
C ARG A 69 -14.36 -11.34 -1.15
N LYS A 70 -14.34 -11.19 -2.47
CA LYS A 70 -13.10 -11.08 -3.24
C LYS A 70 -12.61 -9.62 -3.18
N PRO A 71 -11.28 -9.39 -3.29
CA PRO A 71 -10.76 -8.08 -3.63
C PRO A 71 -11.48 -7.46 -4.82
N SER A 72 -11.67 -6.14 -4.75
CA SER A 72 -12.34 -5.37 -5.80
C SER A 72 -11.59 -4.07 -6.04
N PRO A 73 -10.36 -4.12 -6.59
CA PRO A 73 -9.60 -2.93 -6.92
C PRO A 73 -10.33 -2.07 -7.96
N SER A 74 -9.95 -0.80 -8.04
CA SER A 74 -10.54 0.13 -9.00
C SER A 74 -10.27 -0.34 -10.44
N ARG A 75 -11.30 -0.27 -11.28
CA ARG A 75 -11.20 -0.58 -12.72
C ARG A 75 -10.93 0.65 -13.58
N ALA A 76 -10.74 1.81 -12.95
CA ALA A 76 -10.42 3.05 -13.67
C ALA A 76 -9.07 2.90 -14.38
N LYS A 77 -8.98 3.44 -15.60
CA LYS A 77 -7.76 3.41 -16.41
C LYS A 77 -6.87 4.65 -16.22
N ASN A 78 -7.31 5.57 -15.36
CA ASN A 78 -6.63 6.82 -15.05
C ASN A 78 -6.87 7.20 -13.58
N ILE A 79 -6.17 8.24 -13.12
CA ILE A 79 -6.27 8.73 -11.74
C ILE A 79 -7.39 9.75 -11.52
N GLU A 80 -8.03 10.25 -12.59
CA GLU A 80 -9.03 11.33 -12.52
C GLU A 80 -10.24 10.98 -11.65
N HIS A 81 -10.66 11.87 -10.77
CA HIS A 81 -11.77 11.68 -9.83
C HIS A 81 -11.55 10.48 -8.90
N GLY A 82 -10.29 10.23 -8.53
CA GLY A 82 -9.90 9.17 -7.61
C GLY A 82 -8.79 9.60 -6.68
N PHE A 83 -8.45 8.70 -5.75
CA PHE A 83 -7.31 8.88 -4.87
C PHE A 83 -6.04 8.37 -5.55
N ALA A 84 -5.11 9.28 -5.78
CA ALA A 84 -3.75 8.99 -6.21
C ALA A 84 -2.81 9.61 -5.18
N VAL A 85 -2.00 8.77 -4.55
CA VAL A 85 -1.36 9.12 -3.28
C VAL A 85 0.15 9.16 -3.47
N PHE A 86 0.77 10.28 -3.13
CA PHE A 86 2.22 10.42 -3.04
C PHE A 86 2.66 10.48 -1.59
N VAL A 87 3.39 9.45 -1.16
CA VAL A 87 3.76 9.29 0.24
C VAL A 87 4.78 10.36 0.66
N SER A 88 4.36 11.26 1.56
CA SER A 88 5.17 12.39 2.02
C SER A 88 4.86 12.79 3.46
N PHE A 89 4.39 11.87 4.31
CA PHE A 89 3.99 12.20 5.69
C PHE A 89 5.14 12.57 6.63
N PHE A 90 6.38 12.12 6.37
CA PHE A 90 7.57 12.50 7.16
C PHE A 90 8.27 13.76 6.65
N ARG A 91 8.98 14.47 7.55
CA ARG A 91 9.82 15.61 7.18
C ARG A 91 11.06 15.12 6.41
N GLY A 92 11.62 15.96 5.55
CA GLY A 92 12.88 15.66 4.86
C GLY A 92 12.83 16.00 3.37
N GLY A 93 11.84 15.47 2.64
CA GLY A 93 11.74 15.63 1.19
C GLY A 93 10.33 15.93 0.67
N LYS A 94 9.45 16.49 1.52
CA LYS A 94 8.06 16.78 1.12
C LYS A 94 7.97 17.73 -0.07
N ASP A 95 8.79 18.77 -0.06
CA ASP A 95 8.91 19.73 -1.15
C ASP A 95 9.29 19.07 -2.48
N ILE A 96 10.23 18.13 -2.45
CA ILE A 96 10.65 17.37 -3.63
C ILE A 96 9.52 16.45 -4.12
N ILE A 97 8.90 15.70 -3.20
CA ILE A 97 7.83 14.75 -3.55
C ILE A 97 6.60 15.49 -4.09
N SER A 98 6.15 16.56 -3.43
CA SER A 98 5.02 17.35 -3.89
C SER A 98 5.29 18.02 -5.24
N LYS A 99 6.53 18.43 -5.51
CA LYS A 99 6.90 18.95 -6.83
C LYS A 99 6.78 17.87 -7.91
N LEU A 100 7.26 16.65 -7.64
CA LEU A 100 7.17 15.53 -8.58
C LEU A 100 5.73 15.07 -8.81
N GLU A 101 4.92 15.09 -7.76
CA GLU A 101 3.47 14.85 -7.83
C GLU A 101 2.81 15.83 -8.80
N GLU A 102 3.02 17.14 -8.61
CA GLU A 102 2.48 18.19 -9.49
C GLU A 102 2.99 18.07 -10.94
N ASP A 103 4.28 17.79 -11.11
CA ASP A 103 4.86 17.61 -12.45
C ASP A 103 4.27 16.36 -13.14
N LEU A 104 4.03 15.26 -12.42
CA LEU A 104 3.37 14.07 -12.97
C LEU A 104 1.91 14.37 -13.33
N TYR A 105 1.16 15.04 -12.46
CA TYR A 105 -0.22 15.41 -12.75
C TYR A 105 -0.33 16.30 -13.99
N ARG A 106 0.57 17.28 -14.15
CA ARG A 106 0.61 18.10 -15.37
C ARG A 106 0.88 17.27 -16.62
N GLU A 107 1.80 16.31 -16.54
CA GLU A 107 2.13 15.43 -17.67
C GLU A 107 0.95 14.53 -18.08
N ILE A 108 0.24 13.95 -17.11
CA ILE A 108 -0.79 12.92 -17.39
C ILE A 108 -2.22 13.48 -17.48
N LEU A 109 -2.53 14.58 -16.81
CA LEU A 109 -3.86 15.22 -16.78
C LEU A 109 -3.91 16.55 -17.51
N GLY A 110 -2.76 17.16 -17.78
CA GLY A 110 -2.66 18.53 -18.31
C GLY A 110 -2.81 19.59 -17.21
N GLU A 111 -3.18 20.80 -17.63
CA GLU A 111 -3.35 21.94 -16.73
C GLU A 111 -4.58 21.81 -15.81
N ILE A 112 -4.51 22.44 -14.64
CA ILE A 112 -5.59 22.45 -13.65
C ILE A 112 -6.88 23.02 -14.25
N LYS A 113 -7.97 22.26 -14.14
CA LYS A 113 -9.30 22.70 -14.57
C LYS A 113 -9.91 23.59 -13.49
N THR A 114 -10.15 24.86 -13.81
CA THR A 114 -10.74 25.84 -12.87
C THR A 114 -12.03 25.31 -12.23
N GLY A 115 -12.08 25.29 -10.90
CA GLY A 115 -13.26 24.88 -10.13
C GLY A 115 -13.50 23.36 -10.07
N LYS A 116 -12.53 22.53 -10.46
CA LYS A 116 -12.63 21.06 -10.37
C LYS A 116 -11.54 20.47 -9.49
N ALA A 117 -11.90 19.44 -8.72
CA ALA A 117 -10.96 18.56 -8.05
C ALA A 117 -10.74 17.34 -8.95
N ASP A 118 -9.61 17.33 -9.65
CA ASP A 118 -9.28 16.27 -10.62
C ASP A 118 -8.67 15.04 -9.94
N VAL A 119 -7.97 15.20 -8.82
CA VAL A 119 -7.35 14.12 -8.03
C VAL A 119 -7.48 14.42 -6.54
N PHE A 120 -7.66 13.40 -5.73
CA PHE A 120 -7.69 13.50 -4.27
C PHE A 120 -6.44 12.89 -3.66
N ASP A 121 -5.89 13.52 -2.62
CA ASP A 121 -4.80 12.98 -1.81
C ASP A 121 -5.33 12.57 -0.42
N HIS A 122 -5.08 11.31 -0.05
CA HIS A 122 -5.28 10.79 1.30
C HIS A 122 -4.16 9.82 1.62
N GLN A 123 -3.22 10.25 2.46
CA GLN A 123 -2.06 9.45 2.81
C GLN A 123 -2.34 8.60 4.05
N TYR A 124 -2.75 7.35 3.84
CA TYR A 124 -2.69 6.36 4.91
C TYR A 124 -1.25 6.23 5.43
N ILE A 125 -1.06 6.26 6.74
CA ILE A 125 0.27 6.39 7.35
C ILE A 125 1.15 5.13 7.22
N SER A 126 0.60 4.01 6.73
CA SER A 126 1.28 2.71 6.62
C SER A 126 1.09 2.08 5.25
N SER A 127 2.12 1.37 4.77
CA SER A 127 2.08 0.61 3.51
C SER A 127 0.95 -0.41 3.49
N ALA A 128 0.65 -1.04 4.62
CA ALA A 128 -0.49 -1.95 4.78
C ALA A 128 -1.84 -1.29 4.49
N GLY A 129 -2.09 -0.10 5.04
CA GLY A 129 -3.33 0.61 4.79
C GLY A 129 -3.44 1.11 3.36
N GLN A 130 -2.32 1.59 2.80
CA GLN A 130 -2.23 1.93 1.37
C GLN A 130 -2.62 0.73 0.48
N LEU A 131 -2.05 -0.46 0.75
CA LEU A 131 -2.41 -1.70 0.06
C LEU A 131 -3.89 -2.06 0.27
N ALA A 132 -4.42 -1.96 1.50
CA ALA A 132 -5.82 -2.24 1.79
C ALA A 132 -6.77 -1.34 0.98
N HIS A 133 -6.44 -0.05 0.85
CA HIS A 133 -7.20 0.90 0.05
C HIS A 133 -7.11 0.62 -1.45
N LEU A 134 -5.96 0.17 -1.97
CA LEU A 134 -5.84 -0.30 -3.35
C LEU A 134 -6.68 -1.57 -3.59
N ILE A 135 -6.56 -2.57 -2.70
CA ILE A 135 -7.26 -3.87 -2.76
C ILE A 135 -8.78 -3.70 -2.78
N ASN A 136 -9.29 -2.74 -1.99
CA ASN A 136 -10.72 -2.42 -1.92
C ASN A 136 -11.16 -1.35 -2.94
N GLY A 137 -10.27 -0.95 -3.86
CA GLY A 137 -10.58 -0.01 -4.95
C GLY A 137 -10.87 1.42 -4.51
N LYS A 138 -10.51 1.77 -3.27
CA LYS A 138 -10.61 3.13 -2.73
C LYS A 138 -9.50 4.01 -3.33
N TYR A 139 -8.29 3.47 -3.45
CA TYR A 139 -7.18 4.12 -4.14
C TYR A 139 -7.03 3.59 -5.56
N ARG A 140 -6.49 4.44 -6.43
CA ARG A 140 -6.15 4.09 -7.82
C ARG A 140 -4.64 4.01 -8.04
N PHE A 141 -3.88 4.75 -7.23
CA PHE A 141 -2.44 4.84 -7.37
C PHE A 141 -1.81 5.21 -6.03
N VAL A 142 -0.65 4.62 -5.74
CA VAL A 142 0.20 4.99 -4.60
C VAL A 142 1.64 5.01 -5.10
N ALA A 143 2.35 6.10 -4.84
CA ALA A 143 3.78 6.24 -5.07
C ALA A 143 4.50 6.53 -3.76
N ASP A 144 5.39 5.64 -3.36
CA ASP A 144 6.35 5.90 -2.30
C ASP A 144 7.71 6.21 -2.89
N LEU A 145 8.04 7.49 -2.97
CA LEU A 145 9.29 7.97 -3.56
C LEU A 145 10.35 8.28 -2.51
N ARG A 146 10.05 8.05 -1.22
CA ARG A 146 10.93 8.43 -0.11
C ARG A 146 12.35 7.85 -0.26
N PRO A 147 12.56 6.55 -0.57
CA PRO A 147 13.91 6.03 -0.74
C PRO A 147 14.72 6.77 -1.82
N TRP A 148 14.06 7.17 -2.91
CA TRP A 148 14.73 7.87 -4.00
C TRP A 148 15.13 9.31 -3.65
N THR A 149 14.39 9.96 -2.74
CA THR A 149 14.72 11.32 -2.30
C THR A 149 16.09 11.41 -1.59
N GLU A 150 16.64 10.30 -1.10
CA GLU A 150 17.96 10.25 -0.47
C GLU A 150 19.07 10.90 -1.33
N ARG A 151 18.95 10.83 -2.66
CA ARG A 151 19.91 11.42 -3.61
C ARG A 151 20.00 12.95 -3.53
N PHE A 152 18.98 13.59 -2.98
CA PHE A 152 18.84 15.06 -2.90
C PHE A 152 18.90 15.57 -1.46
N LEU A 153 18.90 14.67 -0.48
CA LEU A 153 18.82 15.01 0.94
C LEU A 153 20.14 14.69 1.64
N LYS A 154 20.49 15.49 2.66
CA LYS A 154 21.65 15.22 3.50
C LYS A 154 21.45 14.01 4.44
N SER A 155 20.20 13.74 4.78
CA SER A 155 19.79 12.64 5.65
C SER A 155 18.37 12.22 5.28
N LEU A 156 18.18 10.93 5.05
CA LEU A 156 16.87 10.36 4.80
C LEU A 156 16.10 10.17 6.12
N GLY A 157 14.79 10.37 6.06
CA GLY A 157 13.89 9.98 7.13
C GLY A 157 13.59 8.47 7.11
N LEU A 158 12.42 8.09 7.62
CA LEU A 158 11.96 6.70 7.58
C LEU A 158 11.36 6.36 6.20
N CYS A 159 11.75 5.22 5.64
CA CYS A 159 11.15 4.60 4.46
C CYS A 159 10.40 3.31 4.81
N ALA A 160 9.68 2.76 3.83
CA ALA A 160 9.20 1.40 3.95
C ALA A 160 10.38 0.43 3.90
N HIS A 161 10.23 -0.69 4.60
CA HIS A 161 11.15 -1.83 4.57
C HIS A 161 10.40 -3.08 4.08
N PRO A 162 11.08 -4.18 3.73
CA PRO A 162 10.45 -5.41 3.27
C PRO A 162 9.30 -5.89 4.16
N TYR A 163 9.42 -5.77 5.48
CA TYR A 163 8.36 -6.17 6.39
C TYR A 163 7.08 -5.31 6.28
N ASP A 164 7.17 -4.05 5.84
CA ASP A 164 6.00 -3.18 5.62
C ASP A 164 5.19 -3.61 4.38
N LEU A 165 5.81 -4.38 3.47
CA LEU A 165 5.22 -4.89 2.24
C LEU A 165 5.17 -6.42 2.19
N CYS A 166 5.35 -7.12 3.32
CA CYS A 166 5.32 -8.59 3.36
C CYS A 166 3.93 -9.18 3.03
N THR A 167 2.89 -8.35 2.91
CA THR A 167 1.55 -8.76 2.47
C THR A 167 1.25 -8.40 1.01
N LYS A 168 2.26 -7.94 0.24
CA LYS A 168 2.09 -7.52 -1.17
C LYS A 168 1.45 -8.59 -2.07
N LEU A 169 1.65 -9.88 -1.75
CA LEU A 169 1.06 -11.01 -2.48
C LEU A 169 -0.47 -10.89 -2.59
N ILE A 170 -1.14 -10.37 -1.54
CA ILE A 170 -2.60 -10.17 -1.56
C ILE A 170 -2.99 -9.18 -2.66
N ALA A 171 -2.26 -8.07 -2.75
CA ALA A 171 -2.49 -7.04 -3.75
C ALA A 171 -2.16 -7.51 -5.17
N GLU A 172 -1.02 -8.18 -5.36
CA GLU A 172 -0.63 -8.78 -6.66
C GLU A 172 -1.69 -9.77 -7.15
N LYS A 173 -2.18 -10.63 -6.25
CA LYS A 173 -3.26 -11.59 -6.54
C LYS A 173 -4.60 -10.91 -6.83
N ALA A 174 -4.85 -9.72 -6.28
CA ALA A 174 -6.00 -8.91 -6.62
C ALA A 174 -5.87 -8.22 -7.99
N GLY A 175 -4.71 -8.32 -8.65
CA GLY A 175 -4.43 -7.66 -9.94
C GLY A 175 -3.81 -6.28 -9.81
N ILE A 176 -3.34 -5.88 -8.61
CA ILE A 176 -2.62 -4.63 -8.41
C ILE A 176 -1.17 -4.82 -8.84
N ILE A 177 -0.66 -3.84 -9.59
CA ILE A 177 0.72 -3.82 -10.06
C ILE A 177 1.60 -3.17 -8.98
N ILE A 178 2.66 -3.87 -8.56
CA ILE A 178 3.62 -3.38 -7.58
C ILE A 178 5.02 -3.45 -8.18
N THR A 179 5.65 -2.30 -8.36
CA THR A 179 6.95 -2.18 -9.03
C THR A 179 7.91 -1.30 -8.26
N ASP A 180 9.20 -1.43 -8.56
CA ASP A 180 10.19 -0.40 -8.27
C ASP A 180 9.99 0.83 -9.18
N LEU A 181 10.84 1.84 -9.00
CA LEU A 181 10.81 3.09 -9.79
C LEU A 181 11.21 2.93 -11.26
N TYR A 182 11.72 1.76 -11.65
CA TYR A 182 12.10 1.44 -13.02
C TYR A 182 11.06 0.54 -13.70
N GLY A 183 9.92 0.30 -13.04
CA GLY A 183 8.82 -0.52 -13.56
C GLY A 183 9.08 -2.02 -13.46
N LYS A 184 10.13 -2.47 -12.76
CA LYS A 184 10.37 -3.90 -12.51
C LYS A 184 9.55 -4.36 -11.31
N PRO A 185 9.11 -5.64 -11.26
CA PRO A 185 8.44 -6.17 -10.08
C PRO A 185 9.29 -5.94 -8.82
N LEU A 186 8.69 -5.35 -7.78
CA LEU A 186 9.39 -5.04 -6.54
C LEU A 186 9.83 -6.34 -5.85
N ASN A 187 11.12 -6.58 -5.68
CA ASN A 187 11.64 -7.80 -5.07
C ASN A 187 12.85 -7.56 -4.16
N ALA A 188 12.61 -6.94 -3.01
CA ALA A 188 13.64 -6.75 -2.00
C ALA A 188 13.90 -8.05 -1.21
N PRO A 189 15.10 -8.22 -0.64
CA PRO A 189 15.37 -9.26 0.35
C PRO A 189 14.39 -9.17 1.54
N LEU A 190 14.04 -10.30 2.16
CA LEU A 190 13.23 -10.32 3.39
C LEU A 190 14.10 -9.99 4.61
N ASP A 191 14.44 -8.72 4.76
CA ASP A 191 15.19 -8.19 5.90
C ASP A 191 14.44 -7.01 6.58
N THR A 192 15.12 -6.36 7.52
CA THR A 192 14.60 -5.24 8.30
C THR A 192 15.32 -3.92 8.02
N GLU A 193 16.21 -3.87 7.03
CA GLU A 193 17.17 -2.77 6.85
C GLU A 193 17.14 -2.18 5.44
N THR A 194 16.70 -2.95 4.44
CA THR A 194 16.59 -2.47 3.06
C THR A 194 15.47 -1.44 2.96
N ASN A 195 15.79 -0.22 2.54
CA ASN A 195 14.78 0.78 2.19
C ASN A 195 14.15 0.43 0.83
N ILE A 196 12.82 0.44 0.74
CA ILE A 196 12.05 0.15 -0.47
C ILE A 196 10.98 1.18 -0.78
#